data_AF-A0A0Q8F0K8-F1
#
_entry.id   AF-A0A0Q8F0K8-F1
#
_cell.length_a   1.000
_cell.length_b   1.000
_cell.length_c   1.000
_cell.angle_alpha   90.00
_cell.angle_beta   90.00
_cell.angle_gamma   90.00
#
_symmetry.space_group_name_H-M   'P 1'
#
loop_
_entity.id
_entity.type
_entity.pdbx_description
1 polymer ?
#
loop_
_entity_poly.entity_id
_entity_poly.type
_entity_poly.pdbx_seq_one_letter_code
_entity_poly.pdbx_strand_id
1 'polypeptide(L)'
;MSRHDPTLSGIRSRFPLRRKILLGIVVGLLALVAWLHYTGSAATHGITTQDMDWNGDGTVTQGEIAQAVFTVVVEQKQDGNRQCNTFAWRNGSGTLRMDCKTVFQADAPAAE
;
A
#
# COMPACT_ATOMS: atom_id res chain seq x y z
N MET A 1 59.53 -30.18 -3.20
CA MET A 1 58.28 -30.06 -2.45
C MET A 1 58.16 -28.63 -1.94
N SER A 2 57.42 -27.77 -2.63
CA SER A 2 57.13 -26.41 -2.15
C SER A 2 55.62 -26.22 -2.14
N ARG A 3 55.04 -26.27 -0.94
CA ARG A 3 53.61 -26.01 -0.73
C ARG A 3 53.34 -24.54 -1.09
N HIS A 4 52.44 -24.32 -2.04
CA HIS A 4 51.83 -23.02 -2.26
C HIS A 4 50.59 -22.97 -1.37
N ASP A 5 50.58 -22.06 -0.40
CA ASP A 5 49.39 -21.79 0.42
C ASP A 5 48.39 -20.96 -0.39
N PRO A 6 47.17 -21.43 -0.65
CA PRO A 6 46.13 -20.59 -1.21
C PRO A 6 45.61 -19.68 -0.10
N THR A 7 46.03 -18.41 -0.12
CA THR A 7 45.34 -17.37 0.65
C THR A 7 43.92 -17.23 0.09
N LEU A 8 42.96 -17.89 0.74
CA LEU A 8 41.54 -17.62 0.59
C LEU A 8 41.28 -16.18 1.03
N SER A 9 41.45 -15.24 0.09
CA SER A 9 41.08 -13.85 0.26
C SER A 9 39.56 -13.79 0.35
N GLY A 10 39.08 -13.91 1.59
CA GLY A 10 37.67 -13.88 1.93
C GLY A 10 37.02 -12.67 1.28
N ILE A 11 35.94 -12.91 0.54
CA ILE A 11 35.09 -11.87 -0.03
C ILE A 11 34.46 -11.12 1.16
N ARG A 12 35.19 -10.15 1.71
CA ARG A 12 34.63 -9.19 2.65
C ARG A 12 33.88 -8.19 1.80
N SER A 13 32.66 -8.55 1.43
CA SER A 13 31.71 -7.61 0.84
C SER A 13 31.42 -6.52 1.87
N ARG A 14 32.27 -5.50 1.91
CA ARG A 14 31.96 -4.24 2.58
C ARG A 14 30.86 -3.61 1.75
N PHE A 15 29.62 -3.84 2.16
CA PHE A 15 28.47 -3.12 1.60
C PHE A 15 28.81 -1.63 1.62
N PRO A 16 28.99 -0.98 0.44
CA PRO A 16 29.45 0.39 0.39
C PRO A 16 28.43 1.28 1.11
N LEU A 17 28.89 2.32 1.80
CA LEU A 17 28.02 3.21 2.60
C LEU A 17 26.83 3.74 1.78
N ARG A 18 27.05 4.04 0.50
CA ARG A 18 26.01 4.43 -0.46
C ARG A 18 24.88 3.41 -0.57
N ARG A 19 25.19 2.11 -0.63
CA ARG A 19 24.18 1.04 -0.68
C ARG A 19 23.46 0.87 0.66
N LYS A 20 24.15 1.09 1.79
CA LYS A 20 23.50 1.09 3.12
C LYS A 20 22.50 2.23 3.26
N ILE A 21 22.87 3.44 2.81
CA ILE A 21 21.96 4.60 2.79
C ILE A 21 20.77 4.31 1.90
N LEU A 22 21.01 3.83 0.67
CA LEU A 22 19.93 3.47 -0.25
C LEU A 22 18.98 2.42 0.37
N LEU A 23 19.52 1.38 0.99
CA LEU A 23 18.71 0.37 1.69
C LEU A 23 17.89 0.98 2.83
N GLY A 24 18.50 1.89 3.62
CA GLY A 24 17.77 2.61 4.66
C GLY A 24 16.60 3.42 4.11
N ILE A 25 16.79 4.12 2.98
CA ILE A 25 15.73 4.86 2.30
C ILE A 25 14.63 3.91 1.82
N VAL A 26 14.99 2.80 1.16
CA VAL A 26 14.01 1.81 0.68
C VAL A 26 13.20 1.23 1.83
N VAL A 27 13.84 0.84 2.93
CA VAL A 27 13.15 0.33 4.13
C VAL A 27 12.23 1.41 4.71
N GLY A 28 12.68 2.67 4.77
CA GLY A 28 11.84 3.79 5.22
C GLY A 28 10.60 3.99 4.35
N LEU A 29 10.74 3.91 3.02
CA LEU A 29 9.61 4.01 2.09
C LEU A 29 8.64 2.84 2.25
N LEU A 30 9.15 1.61 2.40
CA LEU A 30 8.31 0.43 2.64
C LEU A 30 7.55 0.55 3.97
N ALA A 31 8.20 1.02 5.03
CA ALA A 31 7.56 1.27 6.31
C ALA A 31 6.45 2.34 6.19
N LEU A 32 6.67 3.40 5.40
CA LEU A 32 5.67 4.42 5.12
C LEU A 32 4.47 3.85 4.35
N VAL A 33 4.70 3.02 3.34
CA VAL A 33 3.62 2.33 2.60
C VAL A 33 2.83 1.39 3.52
N ALA A 34 3.52 0.61 4.35
CA ALA A 34 2.87 -0.28 5.33
C ALA A 34 2.01 0.51 6.32
N TRP A 35 2.51 1.65 6.81
CA TRP A 35 1.74 2.55 7.68
C TRP A 35 0.52 3.13 6.98
N LEU A 36 0.66 3.59 5.74
CA LEU A 36 -0.46 4.11 4.95
C LEU A 36 -1.54 3.05 4.71
N HIS A 37 -1.14 1.82 4.42
CA HIS A 37 -2.07 0.70 4.27
C HIS A 37 -2.79 0.39 5.59
N TYR A 38 -2.05 0.31 6.71
CA TYR A 38 -2.61 0.06 8.03
C TYR A 38 -3.60 1.15 8.49
N THR A 39 -3.34 2.41 8.13
CA THR A 39 -4.21 3.55 8.47
C THR A 39 -5.36 3.77 7.48
N GLY A 40 -5.56 2.86 6.54
CA GLY A 40 -6.69 2.92 5.61
C GLY A 40 -6.51 3.94 4.49
N SER A 41 -5.30 4.30 4.06
CA SER A 41 -5.10 5.23 2.93
C SER A 41 -5.83 4.75 1.67
N ALA A 42 -6.64 5.61 1.05
CA ALA A 42 -7.42 5.25 -0.14
C ALA A 42 -6.55 4.77 -1.30
N ALA A 43 -5.39 5.40 -1.52
CA ALA A 43 -4.45 5.03 -2.58
C ALA A 43 -3.96 3.57 -2.50
N THR A 44 -3.97 2.96 -1.31
CA THR A 44 -3.51 1.58 -1.12
C THR A 44 -4.60 0.51 -1.29
N HIS A 45 -5.85 0.91 -1.54
CA HIS A 45 -7.01 0.01 -1.60
C HIS A 45 -7.54 -0.24 -3.03
N GLY A 46 -6.74 0.06 -4.06
CA GLY A 46 -7.03 -0.32 -5.45
C GLY A 46 -8.18 0.46 -6.10
N ILE A 47 -8.31 1.74 -5.79
CA ILE A 47 -9.29 2.67 -6.38
C ILE A 47 -8.78 3.15 -7.75
N THR A 48 -9.66 3.29 -8.74
CA THR A 48 -9.27 3.81 -10.06
C THR A 48 -9.10 5.33 -10.01
N THR A 49 -8.21 5.90 -10.82
CA THR A 49 -7.92 7.35 -10.76
C THR A 49 -9.16 8.20 -11.05
N GLN A 50 -10.04 7.76 -11.95
CA GLN A 50 -11.32 8.42 -12.25
C GLN A 50 -12.26 8.50 -11.03
N ASP A 51 -12.10 7.61 -10.04
CA ASP A 51 -12.91 7.59 -8.83
C ASP A 51 -12.36 8.52 -7.73
N MET A 52 -11.28 9.25 -8.00
CA MET A 52 -10.63 10.21 -7.09
C MET A 52 -11.16 11.64 -7.25
N ASP A 53 -12.24 11.85 -8.00
CA ASP A 53 -12.96 13.13 -8.05
C ASP A 53 -13.66 13.36 -6.70
N TRP A 54 -12.92 13.92 -5.73
CA TRP A 54 -13.40 14.09 -4.36
C TRP A 54 -14.33 15.30 -4.23
N ASN A 55 -14.21 16.27 -5.15
CA ASN A 55 -15.01 17.49 -5.14
C ASN A 55 -16.27 17.38 -6.03
N GLY A 56 -16.35 16.36 -6.88
CA GLY A 56 -17.49 16.05 -7.74
C GLY A 56 -17.60 16.95 -8.98
N ASP A 57 -16.51 17.57 -9.43
CA ASP A 57 -16.52 18.49 -10.58
C ASP A 57 -16.43 17.79 -11.95
N GLY A 58 -16.28 16.46 -11.95
CA GLY A 58 -16.21 15.63 -13.15
C GLY A 58 -14.81 15.55 -13.75
N THR A 59 -13.80 16.17 -13.13
CA THR A 59 -12.40 16.09 -13.54
C THR A 59 -11.53 15.62 -12.40
N VAL A 60 -10.46 14.88 -12.72
CA VAL A 60 -9.50 14.42 -11.71
C VAL A 60 -8.19 15.17 -11.88
N THR A 61 -7.82 15.91 -10.86
CA THR A 61 -6.57 16.67 -10.80
C THR A 61 -5.47 15.89 -10.09
N GLN A 62 -4.20 16.27 -10.32
CA GLN A 62 -3.08 15.67 -9.58
C GLN A 62 -3.17 15.93 -8.07
N GLY A 63 -3.79 17.04 -7.67
CA GLY A 63 -4.05 17.35 -6.26
C GLY A 63 -4.98 16.33 -5.62
N GLU A 64 -6.03 15.92 -6.32
CA GLU A 64 -6.99 14.92 -5.85
C GLU A 64 -6.39 13.51 -5.80
N ILE A 65 -5.52 13.18 -6.76
CA ILE A 65 -4.74 11.94 -6.70
C ILE A 65 -3.84 11.94 -5.45
N ALA A 66 -3.17 13.06 -5.15
CA ALA A 66 -2.34 13.17 -3.95
C ALA A 66 -3.16 13.10 -2.65
N GLN A 67 -4.39 13.63 -2.66
CA GLN A 67 -5.32 13.55 -1.53
C GLN A 67 -5.71 12.11 -1.20
N ALA A 68 -5.80 11.23 -2.20
CA ALA A 68 -6.04 9.79 -1.99
C ALA A 68 -4.98 9.13 -1.09
N VAL A 69 -3.75 9.68 -1.06
CA VAL A 69 -2.64 9.13 -0.26
C VAL A 69 -2.74 9.55 1.20
N PHE A 70 -2.92 10.86 1.46
CA PHE A 70 -2.72 11.41 2.80
C PHE A 70 -3.98 11.98 3.47
N THR A 71 -5.00 12.38 2.70
CA THR A 71 -6.17 13.06 3.26
C THR A 71 -7.44 12.21 3.24
N VAL A 72 -7.54 11.24 2.33
CA VAL A 72 -8.70 10.34 2.25
C VAL A 72 -8.36 8.97 2.86
N VAL A 73 -9.25 8.48 3.70
CA VAL A 73 -9.19 7.14 4.31
C VAL A 73 -10.36 6.29 3.85
N VAL A 74 -10.13 4.98 3.81
CA VAL A 74 -11.08 3.94 3.44
C VAL A 74 -11.23 3.00 4.62
N GLU A 75 -12.47 2.86 5.10
CA GLU A 75 -12.84 1.85 6.07
C GLU A 75 -13.59 0.74 5.35
N GLN A 76 -13.03 -0.48 5.33
CA GLN A 76 -13.68 -1.64 4.75
C GLN A 76 -14.48 -2.38 5.83
N LYS A 77 -15.79 -2.51 5.64
CA LYS A 77 -16.66 -3.34 6.48
C LYS A 77 -17.25 -4.46 5.66
N GLN A 78 -17.17 -5.68 6.19
CA GLN A 78 -17.82 -6.84 5.61
C GLN A 78 -18.94 -7.30 6.55
N ASP A 79 -20.14 -7.40 6.01
CA ASP A 79 -21.35 -7.90 6.68
C ASP A 79 -21.93 -9.04 5.84
N GLY A 80 -21.66 -10.28 6.25
CA GLY A 80 -21.96 -11.48 5.46
C GLY A 80 -21.36 -11.42 4.06
N ASN A 81 -22.21 -11.47 3.03
CA ASN A 81 -21.82 -11.37 1.62
C ASN A 81 -21.70 -9.92 1.12
N ARG A 82 -21.90 -8.91 1.97
CA ARG A 82 -21.82 -7.50 1.59
C ARG A 82 -20.50 -6.89 2.06
N GLN A 83 -19.68 -6.41 1.14
CA GLN A 83 -18.48 -5.64 1.44
C GLN A 83 -18.73 -4.17 1.09
N CYS A 84 -18.59 -3.28 2.08
CA CYS A 84 -18.71 -1.84 1.92
C CYS A 84 -17.36 -1.16 2.19
N ASN A 85 -16.95 -0.29 1.27
CA ASN A 85 -15.80 0.59 1.42
C ASN A 85 -16.31 2.01 1.68
N THR A 86 -16.02 2.56 2.86
CA THR A 86 -16.40 3.93 3.23
C THR A 86 -15.22 4.85 3.05
N PHE A 87 -15.32 5.80 2.11
CA PHE A 87 -14.34 6.84 1.86
C PHE A 87 -14.67 8.05 2.72
N ALA A 88 -13.74 8.49 3.57
CA ALA A 88 -13.92 9.62 4.48
C ALA A 88 -12.67 10.49 4.55
N TRP A 89 -12.84 11.73 4.99
CA TRP A 89 -11.71 12.59 5.27
C TRP A 89 -10.99 12.13 6.54
N ARG A 90 -9.65 12.03 6.47
CA ARG A 90 -8.79 11.62 7.60
C ARG A 90 -8.92 12.55 8.81
N ASN A 91 -9.24 13.82 8.58
CA ASN A 91 -9.43 14.83 9.63
C ASN A 91 -10.81 14.73 10.32
N GLY A 92 -11.69 13.82 9.89
CA GLY A 92 -13.03 13.66 10.45
C GLY A 92 -14.07 14.67 9.96
N SER A 93 -13.80 15.46 8.91
CA SER A 93 -14.76 16.43 8.38
C SER A 93 -16.00 15.80 7.72
N GLY A 94 -16.00 14.48 7.51
CA GLY A 94 -17.18 13.75 7.05
C GLY A 94 -16.84 12.57 6.15
N THR A 95 -17.90 11.84 5.79
CA THR A 95 -17.85 10.77 4.78
C THR A 95 -18.04 11.37 3.39
N LEU A 96 -17.18 11.01 2.43
CA LEU A 96 -17.26 11.41 1.03
C LEU A 96 -18.24 10.53 0.27
N ARG A 97 -18.05 9.22 0.35
CA ARG A 97 -18.81 8.20 -0.41
C ARG A 97 -18.73 6.85 0.27
N MET A 98 -19.74 6.01 0.08
CA MET A 98 -19.73 4.61 0.51
C MET A 98 -20.06 3.71 -0.66
N ASP A 99 -19.16 2.77 -0.96
CA ASP A 99 -19.31 1.81 -2.04
C ASP A 99 -19.59 0.43 -1.46
N CYS A 100 -20.81 -0.07 -1.64
CA CYS A 100 -21.17 -1.42 -1.23
C CYS A 100 -21.29 -2.33 -2.44
N LYS A 101 -20.61 -3.48 -2.38
CA LYS A 101 -20.74 -4.56 -3.34
C LYS A 101 -21.06 -5.87 -2.63
N THR A 102 -21.82 -6.72 -3.31
CA THR A 102 -22.03 -8.10 -2.85
C THR A 102 -20.88 -8.95 -3.40
N VAL A 103 -20.18 -9.66 -2.52
CA VAL A 103 -19.09 -10.57 -2.87
C VAL A 103 -19.59 -11.99 -2.63
N PHE A 104 -19.63 -12.79 -3.68
CA PHE A 104 -19.87 -14.22 -3.57
C PHE A 104 -18.57 -14.88 -3.11
N GLN A 105 -18.57 -15.47 -1.91
CA GLN A 105 -17.45 -16.30 -1.49
C GLN A 105 -17.49 -17.57 -2.32
N ALA A 106 -16.36 -17.94 -2.96
CA ALA A 106 -16.27 -19.24 -3.60
C ALA A 106 -16.37 -20.30 -2.50
N ASP A 107 -17.44 -21.09 -2.51
CA ASP A 107 -17.58 -22.21 -1.59
C ASP A 107 -16.32 -23.08 -1.67
N ALA A 108 -15.75 -23.38 -0.50
CA ALA A 108 -14.62 -24.30 -0.38
C ALA A 108 -14.95 -25.57 -1.17
N PRO A 109 -14.03 -26.10 -2.01
CA PRO A 109 -14.33 -27.27 -2.81
C PRO A 109 -14.79 -28.37 -1.87
N ALA A 110 -16.01 -28.86 -2.08
CA ALA A 110 -16.51 -30.04 -1.40
C ALA A 110 -15.47 -31.14 -1.62
N ALA A 111 -14.85 -31.60 -0.54
CA ALA A 111 -14.01 -32.77 -0.56
C ALA A 111 -14.92 -33.95 -0.95
N GLU A 112 -14.76 -34.44 -2.17
CA GLU A 112 -15.32 -35.70 -2.65
C GLU A 112 -14.40 -36.86 -2.29
#